data_AF-X1AS46-F1
#
_entry.id   AF-X1AS46-F1
#
_cell.length_a   1.000
_cell.length_b   1.000
_cell.length_c   1.000
_cell.angle_alpha   90.00
_cell.angle_beta   90.00
_cell.angle_gamma   90.00
#
_symmetry.space_group_name_H-M   'P 1'
#
loop_
_entity.id
_entity.type
_entity.pdbx_description
1 polymer ?
#
loop_
_entity_poly.entity_id
_entity_poly.type
_entity_poly.pdbx_seq_one_letter_code
_entity_poly.pdbx_strand_id
1 'polypeptide(L)'
;MPDWEKIFEEKGHIFVDSHPDMSRLTKIFQNEDVKRLLDLGCGTGRHLVHFSREGFEVSGFDASKTALDLAVKWLKDEELDADVIKHR
;
A
#
# COMPACT_ATOMS: atom_id res chain seq x y z
N MET A 1 16.27 -4.43 12.69
CA MET A 1 14.83 -4.62 12.36
C MET A 1 14.58 -6.10 12.12
N PRO A 2 13.36 -6.61 12.36
CA PRO A 2 13.02 -7.96 11.95
C PRO A 2 13.18 -8.15 10.44
N ASP A 3 13.43 -9.38 10.01
CA ASP A 3 13.48 -9.73 8.59
C ASP A 3 12.07 -9.78 8.02
N TRP A 4 11.63 -8.66 7.45
CA TRP A 4 10.28 -8.53 6.91
C TRP A 4 10.03 -9.44 5.72
N GLU A 5 11.04 -9.73 4.89
CA GLU A 5 10.89 -10.66 3.75
C GLU A 5 10.43 -12.01 4.26
N LYS A 6 11.17 -12.58 5.21
CA LYS A 6 10.83 -13.88 5.80
C LYS A 6 9.45 -13.87 6.48
N ILE A 7 9.10 -12.80 7.17
CA ILE A 7 7.79 -12.70 7.82
C ILE A 7 6.66 -12.71 6.79
N PHE A 8 6.80 -11.99 5.67
CA PHE A 8 5.78 -11.98 4.62
C PHE A 8 5.73 -13.29 3.84
N GLU A 9 6.85 -13.97 3.62
CA GLU A 9 6.87 -15.33 3.07
C GLU A 9 6.07 -16.31 3.93
N GLU A 10 6.22 -16.24 5.26
CA GLU A 10 5.54 -17.15 6.18
C GLU A 10 4.08 -16.79 6.45
N LYS A 11 3.75 -15.49 6.52
CA LYS A 11 2.46 -15.01 7.03
C LYS A 11 1.56 -14.36 5.99
N GLY A 12 2.08 -14.00 4.82
CA GLY A 12 1.33 -13.27 3.80
C GLY A 12 0.86 -11.89 4.29
N HIS A 13 -0.43 -11.59 4.12
CA HIS A 13 -1.03 -10.33 4.60
C HIS A 13 -1.15 -10.32 6.12
N ILE A 14 -0.23 -9.62 6.79
CA ILE A 14 -0.24 -9.45 8.25
C ILE A 14 -1.30 -8.43 8.67
N PHE A 15 -1.50 -7.40 7.83
CA PHE A 15 -2.46 -6.34 8.06
C PHE A 15 -3.31 -6.16 6.81
N VAL A 16 -4.62 -6.27 6.98
CA VAL A 16 -5.59 -6.16 5.89
C VAL A 16 -6.33 -4.83 5.99
N ASP A 17 -6.90 -4.51 7.15
CA ASP A 17 -7.57 -3.22 7.30
C ASP A 17 -6.59 -2.06 7.30
N SER A 18 -6.96 -0.98 6.60
CA SER A 18 -6.24 0.29 6.67
C SER A 18 -6.26 0.83 8.10
N HIS A 19 -5.29 1.67 8.44
CA HIS A 19 -5.28 2.25 9.78
C HIS A 19 -6.47 3.21 9.91
N PRO A 20 -7.19 3.27 11.04
CA PRO A 20 -8.39 4.12 11.17
C PRO A 20 -8.17 5.58 10.79
N ASP A 21 -6.96 6.10 11.00
CA ASP A 21 -6.59 7.46 10.60
C ASP A 21 -6.58 7.69 9.08
N MET A 22 -6.48 6.64 8.25
CA MET A 22 -6.44 6.79 6.80
C MET A 22 -7.73 7.42 6.28
N SER A 23 -8.89 7.09 6.84
CA SER A 23 -10.15 7.76 6.47
C SER A 23 -10.16 9.25 6.84
N ARG A 24 -9.49 9.64 7.93
CA ARG A 24 -9.32 11.06 8.30
C ARG A 24 -8.36 11.76 7.34
N LEU A 25 -7.26 11.11 6.99
CA LEU A 25 -6.26 11.63 6.06
C LEU A 25 -6.82 11.77 4.63
N THR A 26 -7.60 10.79 4.14
CA THR A 26 -8.34 10.86 2.87
C THR A 26 -9.11 12.17 2.75
N LYS A 27 -9.88 12.53 3.78
CA LYS A 27 -10.67 13.78 3.78
C LYS A 27 -9.79 15.02 3.76
N ILE A 28 -8.70 15.02 4.53
CA ILE A 28 -7.75 16.13 4.54
C ILE A 28 -7.12 16.28 3.15
N PHE A 29 -6.64 15.19 2.57
CA PHE A 29 -5.99 15.18 1.26
C PHE A 29 -6.94 15.61 0.13
N GLN A 30 -8.21 15.17 0.15
CA GLN A 30 -9.23 15.63 -0.79
C GLN A 30 -9.50 17.14 -0.66
N ASN A 31 -9.59 17.65 0.58
CA ASN A 31 -9.83 19.09 0.81
C ASN A 31 -8.64 19.97 0.37
N GLU A 32 -7.42 19.45 0.49
CA GLU A 32 -6.19 20.12 0.06
C GLU A 32 -5.84 19.83 -1.41
N ASP A 33 -6.75 19.21 -2.16
CA ASP A 33 -6.60 18.83 -3.57
C ASP A 33 -5.33 18.01 -3.89
N VAL A 34 -4.90 17.19 -2.93
CA VAL A 34 -3.77 16.27 -3.11
C VAL A 34 -4.14 15.23 -4.16
N LYS A 35 -3.28 15.05 -5.16
CA LYS A 35 -3.47 14.06 -6.23
C LYS A 35 -2.63 12.81 -6.07
N ARG A 36 -1.38 12.98 -5.62
CA ARG A 36 -0.36 11.93 -5.59
C ARG A 36 0.09 11.62 -4.17
N LEU A 37 0.18 10.34 -3.85
CA LEU A 37 0.59 9.83 -2.54
C LEU A 37 1.73 8.82 -2.69
N LEU A 38 2.72 8.89 -1.79
CA LEU A 38 3.79 7.91 -1.69
C LEU A 38 3.71 7.20 -0.33
N ASP A 39 3.50 5.89 -0.37
CA ASP A 39 3.51 5.01 0.81
C ASP A 39 4.88 4.33 0.94
N LEU A 40 5.68 4.82 1.89
CA LEU A 40 7.03 4.33 2.16
C LEU A 40 7.00 3.22 3.21
N GLY A 41 7.49 2.04 2.85
CA GLY A 41 7.30 0.83 3.65
C GLY A 41 5.86 0.33 3.54
N CYS A 42 5.32 0.30 2.31
CA CYS A 42 3.92 -0.02 2.05
C CYS A 42 3.53 -1.48 2.40
N GLY A 43 4.52 -2.34 2.66
CA GLY A 43 4.33 -3.74 2.97
C GLY A 43 3.47 -4.43 1.92
N THR A 44 2.46 -5.17 2.37
CA THR A 44 1.55 -5.89 1.47
C THR A 44 0.43 -5.04 0.87
N GLY A 45 0.49 -3.70 1.00
CA GLY A 45 -0.33 -2.80 0.18
C GLY A 45 -1.68 -2.36 0.76
N ARG A 46 -1.97 -2.56 2.04
CA ARG A 46 -3.28 -2.20 2.63
C ARG A 46 -3.65 -0.71 2.46
N HIS A 47 -2.67 0.18 2.51
CA HIS A 47 -2.87 1.62 2.34
C HIS A 47 -2.85 2.03 0.87
N LEU A 48 -2.10 1.33 0.02
CA LEU A 48 -2.20 1.46 -1.43
C LEU A 48 -3.63 1.20 -1.90
N VAL A 49 -4.20 0.05 -1.52
CA VAL A 49 -5.58 -0.33 -1.85
C VAL A 49 -6.57 0.70 -1.32
N HIS A 50 -6.43 1.13 -0.05
CA HIS A 50 -7.29 2.16 0.53
C HIS A 50 -7.29 3.46 -0.27
N PHE A 51 -6.11 4.03 -0.55
CA PHE A 51 -6.03 5.32 -1.24
C PHE A 51 -6.34 5.22 -2.74
N SER A 52 -5.99 4.11 -3.41
CA SER A 52 -6.39 3.89 -4.81
C SER A 52 -7.91 3.82 -4.96
N ARG A 53 -8.64 3.17 -4.04
CA ARG A 53 -10.11 3.17 -4.03
C ARG A 53 -10.72 4.56 -3.89
N GLU A 54 -10.05 5.44 -3.14
CA GLU A 54 -10.47 6.83 -2.93
C GLU A 54 -10.09 7.75 -4.11
N GLY A 55 -9.47 7.21 -5.17
CA GLY A 55 -9.18 7.90 -6.42
C GLY A 55 -7.86 8.69 -6.44
N PHE A 56 -6.95 8.41 -5.51
CA PHE A 56 -5.60 9.00 -5.54
C PHE A 56 -4.69 8.25 -6.51
N GLU A 57 -3.73 8.97 -7.09
CA GLU A 57 -2.58 8.37 -7.77
C GLU A 57 -1.56 7.93 -6.71
N VAL A 58 -1.48 6.63 -6.44
CA VAL A 58 -0.66 6.10 -5.35
C VAL A 58 0.57 5.39 -5.88
N SER A 59 1.71 5.65 -5.27
CA SER A 59 2.92 4.85 -5.43
C SER A 59 3.31 4.21 -4.10
N GLY A 60 3.75 2.96 -4.15
CA GLY A 60 4.20 2.19 -3.00
C GLY A 60 5.62 1.72 -3.15
N PHE A 61 6.36 1.72 -2.05
CA PHE A 61 7.73 1.25 -2.02
C PHE A 61 7.99 0.42 -0.76
N ASP A 62 8.61 -0.75 -0.93
CA ASP A 62 9.03 -1.62 0.17
C ASP A 62 10.34 -2.36 -0.19
N ALA A 63 11.09 -2.78 0.84
CA ALA A 63 12.30 -3.56 0.68
C ALA A 63 12.00 -5.05 0.44
N SER A 64 10.82 -5.54 0.90
CA SER A 64 10.42 -6.93 0.76
C SER A 64 9.85 -7.22 -0.63
N LYS A 65 10.46 -8.14 -1.38
CA LYS A 65 9.94 -8.60 -2.67
C LYS A 65 8.59 -9.30 -2.47
N THR A 66 8.50 -10.18 -1.49
CA THR A 66 7.25 -10.91 -1.21
C THR A 66 6.10 -9.97 -0.86
N ALA A 67 6.37 -8.92 -0.06
CA ALA A 67 5.36 -7.92 0.26
C ALA A 67 4.83 -7.22 -0.99
N LEU A 68 5.73 -6.79 -1.88
CA LEU A 68 5.35 -6.11 -3.12
C LEU A 68 4.58 -7.02 -4.09
N ASP A 69 4.96 -8.29 -4.21
CA ASP A 69 4.23 -9.26 -5.04
C ASP A 69 2.78 -9.45 -4.54
N LEU A 70 2.61 -9.52 -3.21
CA LEU A 70 1.30 -9.60 -2.57
C LEU A 70 0.49 -8.31 -2.76
N ALA A 71 1.13 -7.15 -2.66
CA ALA A 71 0.49 -5.85 -2.89
C ALA A 71 -0.02 -5.73 -4.34
N VAL A 72 0.81 -6.08 -5.33
CA VAL A 72 0.43 -6.08 -6.76
C VAL A 72 -0.72 -7.04 -7.02
N LYS A 73 -0.67 -8.24 -6.43
CA LYS A 73 -1.77 -9.19 -6.56
C LYS A 73 -3.08 -8.62 -6.00
N TRP A 74 -3.04 -8.03 -4.81
CA TRP A 74 -4.23 -7.47 -4.18
C TRP A 74 -4.82 -6.30 -4.99
N LEU A 75 -3.98 -5.37 -5.46
CA LEU A 75 -4.42 -4.28 -6.34
C LEU A 75 -5.09 -4.82 -7.61
N LYS A 76 -4.51 -5.86 -8.22
CA LYS A 76 -5.07 -6.50 -9.42
C LYS A 76 -6.40 -7.19 -9.14
N ASP A 77 -6.51 -7.94 -8.04
CA ASP A 77 -7.74 -8.65 -7.66
C ASP A 77 -8.91 -7.68 -7.40
N GLU A 78 -8.60 -6.42 -7.09
CA GLU A 78 -9.58 -5.34 -6.89
C GLU A 78 -9.70 -4.36 -8.06
N GLU A 79 -9.01 -4.61 -9.17
CA GLU A 79 -9.00 -3.74 -10.36
C GLU A 79 -8.57 -2.28 -10.06
N LEU A 80 -7.61 -2.13 -9.14
CA LEU A 80 -7.05 -0.84 -8.72
C LEU A 80 -5.68 -0.60 -9.36
N ASP A 81 -5.39 0.67 -9.64
CA ASP A 81 -4.09 1.11 -10.16
C ASP A 81 -3.23 1.74 -9.06
N ALA A 82 -1.97 1.34 -9.01
CA ALA A 82 -0.93 1.94 -8.17
C ALA A 82 0.46 1.52 -8.65
N ASP A 83 1.41 2.46 -8.58
CA ASP A 83 2.81 2.20 -8.94
C ASP A 83 3.53 1.48 -7.80
N VAL A 84 3.81 0.19 -7.94
CA VAL A 84 4.53 -0.59 -6.94
C VAL A 84 6.01 -0.73 -7.34
N ILE A 85 6.91 -0.15 -6.53
CA ILE A 85 8.33 -0.02 -6.83
C ILE A 85 9.16 -0.85 -5.85
N LYS A 86 10.08 -1.66 -6.38
CA LYS A 86 11.03 -2.44 -5.59
C LYS A 86 12.32 -1.68 -5.29
N HIS A 87 12.80 -1.75 -4.03
CA HIS A 87 14.17 -1.32 -3.70
C HIS A 87 15.20 -2.24 -4.37
N ARG A 88 16.15 -1.65 -5.11
CA ARG A 88 17.25 -2.38 -5.76
C ARG A 88 18.30 -2.85 -4.76
#